data_AF-A0A6C0CMN3-F1
#
_entry.id   AF-A0A6C0CMN3-F1
#
_cell.length_a   1.000
_cell.length_b   1.000
_cell.length_c   1.000
_cell.angle_alpha   90.00
_cell.angle_beta   90.00
_cell.angle_gamma   90.00
#
_symmetry.space_group_name_H-M   'P 1'
#
loop_
_entity.id
_entity.type
_entity.pdbx_description
1 polymer ?
#
loop_
_entity_poly.entity_id
_entity_poly.type
_entity_poly.pdbx_seq_one_letter_code
_entity_poly.pdbx_strand_id
1 'polypeptide(L)'
;MEGQIVDIEYDDETQEMVQIVEDVDDCYVIRTLEHVNYNQYKFSSFCIEVPKECICVFYDTTCLEDTGKYNKVGENIYEALDESDYDYDFDTGDEGSDSSDDSGSEVSLDDDY
;
A
#
# COMPACT_ATOMS: atom_id res chain seq x y z
N MET A 1 20.92 -7.47 15.06
CA MET A 1 19.91 -7.97 14.09
C MET A 1 19.96 -7.16 12.79
N GLU A 2 21.15 -6.76 12.35
CA GLU A 2 21.29 -5.84 11.22
C GLU A 2 21.01 -6.57 9.89
N GLY A 3 20.21 -5.95 9.04
CA GLY A 3 19.79 -6.45 7.73
C GLY A 3 18.55 -7.34 7.75
N GLN A 4 17.96 -7.61 8.91
CA GLN A 4 16.82 -8.52 9.04
C GLN A 4 15.51 -7.87 8.59
N ILE A 5 14.67 -8.63 7.89
CA ILE A 5 13.35 -8.18 7.43
C ILE A 5 12.32 -8.42 8.54
N VAL A 6 11.49 -7.42 8.81
CA VAL A 6 10.41 -7.46 9.80
C VAL A 6 9.16 -6.79 9.25
N ASP A 7 7.99 -7.19 9.74
CA ASP A 7 6.76 -6.42 9.54
C ASP A 7 6.48 -5.59 10.79
N ILE A 8 6.24 -4.31 10.58
CA ILE A 8 5.76 -3.39 11.63
C ILE A 8 4.28 -3.10 11.42
N GLU A 9 3.57 -2.89 12.52
CA GLU A 9 2.18 -2.44 12.52
C GLU A 9 2.11 -1.02 13.07
N TYR A 10 1.45 -0.15 12.31
CA TYR A 10 1.16 1.21 12.72
C TYR A 10 -0.16 1.27 13.50
N ASP A 11 -0.40 2.39 14.21
CA ASP A 11 -1.63 2.63 14.98
C ASP A 11 -2.92 2.50 14.14
N ASP A 12 -2.82 2.76 12.83
CA ASP A 12 -3.93 2.62 11.87
C ASP A 12 -4.20 1.16 11.44
N GLU A 13 -3.67 0.16 12.15
CA GLU A 13 -3.77 -1.28 11.83
C GLU A 13 -3.15 -1.64 10.46
N THR A 14 -2.38 -0.72 9.89
CA THR A 14 -1.67 -0.92 8.63
C THR A 14 -0.33 -1.59 8.92
N GLN A 15 0.00 -2.60 8.12
CA GLN A 15 1.25 -3.33 8.24
C GLN A 15 2.17 -3.00 7.07
N GLU A 16 3.45 -2.79 7.38
CA GLU A 16 4.47 -2.49 6.38
C GLU A 16 5.72 -3.33 6.62
N MET A 17 6.23 -3.90 5.53
CA MET A 17 7.48 -4.65 5.56
C MET A 17 8.66 -3.68 5.53
N VAL A 18 9.62 -3.87 6.42
CA VAL A 18 10.76 -2.98 6.61
C VAL A 18 12.02 -3.78 6.88
N GLN A 19 13.17 -3.15 6.66
CA GLN A 19 14.48 -3.75 6.94
C GLN A 19 15.14 -3.08 8.13
N ILE A 20 15.57 -3.85 9.12
CA ILE A 20 16.38 -3.36 10.24
C ILE A 20 17.75 -2.98 9.72
N VAL A 21 18.11 -1.72 9.85
CA VAL A 21 19.45 -1.19 9.57
C VAL A 21 20.32 -1.26 10.81
N GLU A 22 19.79 -0.86 11.96
CA GLU A 22 20.52 -0.79 13.22
C GLU A 22 19.61 -1.18 14.39
N ASP A 23 20.20 -1.82 15.40
CA ASP A 23 19.53 -2.16 16.66
C ASP A 23 19.99 -1.17 17.74
N VAL A 24 19.07 -0.33 18.20
CA VAL A 24 19.28 0.64 19.28
C VAL A 24 18.54 0.12 20.51
N ASP A 25 19.04 0.36 21.72
CA ASP A 25 18.58 -0.27 22.98
C ASP A 25 17.09 -0.63 23.03
N ASP A 26 16.19 0.36 22.91
CA ASP A 26 14.72 0.20 22.93
C ASP A 26 14.03 0.45 21.58
N CYS A 27 14.79 0.70 20.51
CA CYS A 27 14.26 1.03 19.19
C CYS A 27 15.04 0.34 18.06
N TYR A 28 14.40 0.10 16.93
CA TYR A 28 15.09 -0.32 15.71
C TYR A 28 15.15 0.83 14.72
N VAL A 29 16.32 1.07 14.15
CA VAL A 29 16.46 1.92 12.98
C VAL A 29 16.16 1.05 11.78
N ILE A 30 15.09 1.37 11.06
CA ILE A 30 14.60 0.59 9.92
C ILE A 30 14.61 1.42 8.63
N ARG A 31 14.56 0.74 7.49
CA ARG A 31 14.25 1.32 6.18
C ARG A 31 12.93 0.79 5.66
N THR A 32 12.06 1.72 5.30
CA THR A 32 10.76 1.43 4.68
C THR A 32 10.92 1.21 3.19
N LEU A 33 9.95 0.53 2.58
CA LEU A 33 9.85 0.38 1.14
C LEU A 33 9.04 1.54 0.56
N GLU A 34 9.68 2.34 -0.29
CA GLU A 34 9.00 3.36 -1.09
C GLU A 34 8.51 2.75 -2.41
N HIS A 35 7.24 2.99 -2.70
CA HIS A 35 6.66 2.73 -4.01
C HIS A 35 7.31 3.63 -5.06
N VAL A 36 7.80 3.03 -6.15
CA VAL A 36 8.47 3.74 -7.24
C VAL A 36 7.59 3.81 -8.47
N ASN A 37 7.05 2.68 -8.93
CA ASN A 37 6.28 2.57 -10.18
C ASN A 37 5.47 1.27 -10.20
N TYR A 38 4.21 1.29 -10.66
CA TYR A 38 3.34 0.10 -10.81
C TYR A 38 3.39 -0.83 -9.59
N ASN A 39 4.13 -1.94 -9.64
CA ASN A 39 4.34 -2.90 -8.54
C ASN A 39 5.80 -2.93 -8.04
N GLN A 40 6.60 -1.92 -8.38
CA GLN A 40 7.99 -1.80 -8.00
C GLN A 40 8.18 -0.91 -6.78
N TYR A 41 8.93 -1.45 -5.84
CA TYR A 41 9.29 -0.85 -4.57
C TYR A 41 10.81 -0.82 -4.45
N LYS A 42 11.32 0.17 -3.72
CA LYS A 42 12.74 0.28 -3.38
C LYS A 42 12.87 0.61 -1.90
N PHE A 43 13.96 0.21 -1.27
CA PHE A 43 14.26 0.73 0.06
C PHE A 43 14.49 2.23 -0.01
N SER A 44 13.83 2.96 0.88
CA SER A 44 14.10 4.37 1.03
C SER A 44 15.55 4.60 1.46
N SER A 45 16.11 5.72 1.03
CA SER A 45 17.38 6.21 1.58
C SER A 45 17.20 6.78 2.99
N PHE A 46 15.96 7.07 3.39
CA PHE A 46 15.62 7.52 4.72
C PHE A 46 15.44 6.33 5.67
N CYS A 47 16.06 6.45 6.83
CA CYS A 47 15.89 5.49 7.92
C CYS A 47 15.01 6.14 8.98
N ILE A 48 14.09 5.37 9.55
CA ILE A 48 13.22 5.81 10.64
C ILE A 48 13.49 4.97 11.87
N GLU A 49 13.28 5.54 13.05
CA GLU A 49 13.39 4.84 14.32
C GLU A 49 11.99 4.42 14.76
N VAL A 50 11.82 3.12 15.02
CA VAL A 50 10.56 2.56 15.52
C VAL A 50 10.80 1.80 16.82
N PRO A 51 9.91 1.89 17.80
CA PRO A 51 10.04 1.10 19.02
C PRO A 51 9.87 -0.39 18.71
N LYS A 52 10.58 -1.24 19.46
CA LYS A 52 10.55 -2.71 19.24
C LYS A 52 9.16 -3.31 19.40
N GLU A 53 8.29 -2.63 20.15
CA GLU A 53 6.90 -3.01 20.39
C GLU A 53 6.03 -2.95 19.13
N CYS A 54 6.40 -2.16 18.11
CA CYS A 54 5.68 -2.09 16.84
C CYS A 54 5.96 -3.28 15.91
N ILE A 55 6.92 -4.16 16.24
CA ILE A 55 7.24 -5.30 15.39
C ILE A 55 6.25 -6.44 15.64
N CYS A 56 5.53 -6.82 14.60
CA CYS A 56 4.58 -7.93 14.64
C CYS A 56 5.22 -9.25 14.21
N VAL A 57 6.05 -9.23 13.16
CA VAL A 57 6.63 -10.44 12.57
C VAL A 57 8.12 -10.23 12.29
N PHE A 58 8.91 -11.23 12.68
CA PHE A 58 10.31 -11.32 12.30
C PHE A 58 10.48 -12.40 11.24
N TYR A 59 11.09 -12.04 10.11
CA TYR A 59 11.46 -13.01 9.11
C TYR A 59 12.89 -13.48 9.36
N ASP A 60 13.15 -14.79 9.25
CA ASP A 60 14.49 -15.37 9.32
C ASP A 60 15.30 -15.15 8.02
N THR A 61 15.08 -14.01 7.37
CA THR A 61 15.75 -13.64 6.13
C THR A 61 16.13 -12.17 6.12
N THR A 62 17.13 -11.87 5.30
CA THR A 62 17.62 -10.51 5.05
C THR A 62 17.25 -10.01 3.65
N CYS A 63 16.63 -10.88 2.86
CA CYS A 63 16.28 -10.63 1.48
C CYS A 63 14.76 -10.65 1.32
N LEU A 64 14.19 -9.57 0.78
CA LEU A 64 12.78 -9.49 0.40
C LEU A 64 12.33 -10.65 -0.50
N GLU A 65 13.19 -11.09 -1.43
CA GLU A 65 12.88 -12.19 -2.35
C GLU A 65 12.69 -13.55 -1.67
N ASP A 66 13.28 -13.73 -0.50
CA ASP A 66 13.23 -14.97 0.27
C ASP A 66 11.99 -15.02 1.18
N THR A 67 11.34 -13.86 1.41
CA THR A 67 10.03 -13.79 2.08
C THR A 67 8.91 -14.40 1.24
N GLY A 68 9.12 -14.60 -0.06
CA GLY A 68 8.11 -15.05 -1.02
C GLY A 68 7.08 -13.99 -1.41
N LYS A 69 7.07 -12.82 -0.74
CA LYS A 69 6.12 -11.71 -1.02
C LYS A 69 6.62 -10.70 -2.06
N TYR A 70 7.91 -10.68 -2.32
CA TYR A 70 8.53 -9.77 -3.28
C TYR A 70 9.50 -10.54 -4.17
N ASN A 71 9.78 -10.02 -5.35
CA ASN A 71 10.75 -10.54 -6.29
C ASN A 71 11.77 -9.47 -6.61
N LYS A 72 13.05 -9.82 -6.61
CA LYS A 72 14.10 -8.86 -6.99
C LYS A 72 14.18 -8.76 -8.51
N VAL A 73 13.83 -7.59 -9.06
CA VAL A 73 13.80 -7.34 -10.52
C VAL A 73 15.02 -6.55 -11.00
N GLY A 74 15.67 -5.78 -10.11
CA GLY A 74 16.85 -4.98 -10.45
C GLY A 74 17.78 -4.67 -9.28
N GLU A 75 18.68 -3.71 -9.49
CA GLU A 75 19.56 -3.19 -8.43
C GLU A 75 18.74 -2.34 -7.44
N ASN A 76 18.44 -2.92 -6.26
CA ASN A 76 17.57 -2.33 -5.23
C ASN A 76 16.12 -2.07 -5.66
N ILE A 77 15.64 -2.78 -6.69
CA ILE A 77 14.24 -2.73 -7.14
C ILE A 77 13.61 -4.09 -6.89
N TYR A 78 12.52 -4.08 -6.13
CA TYR A 78 11.73 -5.24 -5.77
C TYR A 78 10.33 -5.08 -6.34
N GLU A 79 9.79 -6.13 -6.93
CA GLU A 79 8.42 -6.17 -7.41
C GLU A 79 7.58 -6.99 -6.43
N ALA A 80 6.45 -6.48 -5.98
CA ALA A 80 5.56 -7.27 -5.13
C ALA A 80 5.06 -8.50 -5.91
N LEU A 81 5.26 -9.67 -5.33
CA LEU A 81 4.67 -10.91 -5.81
C LEU A 81 3.22 -10.92 -5.34
N ASP A 82 2.33 -10.56 -6.25
CA ASP A 82 0.89 -10.62 -6.04
C ASP A 82 0.50 -12.09 -5.79
N GLU A 83 0.33 -12.50 -4.53
CA GLU A 83 -0.22 -13.83 -4.20
C GLU A 83 -1.75 -13.81 -4.05
N SER A 84 -2.41 -12.67 -4.26
CA SER A 84 -3.87 -12.52 -4.39
C SER A 84 -4.14 -11.05 -4.73
N ASP A 85 -4.84 -10.72 -5.82
CA ASP A 85 -6.31 -10.62 -5.85
C ASP A 85 -6.93 -10.25 -4.49
N TYR A 86 -6.35 -9.30 -3.76
CA TYR A 86 -7.18 -8.40 -2.96
C TYR A 86 -7.88 -7.53 -3.99
N ASP A 87 -9.00 -8.07 -4.48
CA ASP A 87 -10.15 -7.37 -5.02
C ASP A 87 -10.47 -6.22 -4.04
N TYR A 88 -9.68 -5.14 -4.09
CA TYR A 88 -10.18 -3.84 -3.70
C TYR A 88 -11.05 -3.44 -4.88
N ASP A 89 -12.23 -4.07 -4.95
CA ASP A 89 -13.42 -3.41 -5.45
C ASP A 89 -13.53 -2.19 -4.56
N PHE A 90 -12.88 -1.09 -4.98
CA PHE A 90 -13.31 0.23 -4.62
C PHE A 90 -14.67 0.33 -5.26
N ASP A 91 -15.68 -0.24 -4.59
CA ASP A 91 -17.06 0.14 -4.72
C ASP A 91 -17.02 1.62 -4.35
N THR A 92 -16.72 2.45 -5.36
CA THR A 92 -17.27 3.78 -5.40
C THR A 92 -18.76 3.53 -5.27
N GLY A 93 -19.24 3.52 -4.03
CA GLY A 93 -20.51 4.09 -3.67
C GLY A 93 -20.52 5.52 -4.22
N ASP A 94 -20.67 5.64 -5.53
CA ASP A 94 -21.42 6.73 -6.10
C ASP A 94 -22.85 6.42 -5.73
N GLU A 95 -23.15 6.83 -4.50
CA GLU A 95 -24.48 7.06 -3.96
C GLU A 95 -25.09 8.26 -4.73
N GLY A 96 -25.16 8.11 -6.06
CA GLY A 96 -25.85 8.98 -6.99
C GLY A 96 -27.35 8.80 -6.84
N SER A 97 -27.83 9.26 -5.69
CA SER A 97 -29.19 9.60 -5.32
C SER A 97 -30.19 9.53 -6.48
N ASP A 98 -31.17 8.64 -6.32
CA ASP A 98 -32.52 8.79 -6.85
C ASP A 98 -32.94 10.27 -6.84
N SER A 99 -32.97 10.90 -8.01
CA SER A 99 -33.64 12.17 -8.22
C SER A 99 -34.88 11.91 -9.05
N SER A 100 -35.83 11.21 -8.42
CA SER A 100 -37.24 11.34 -8.79
C SER A 100 -37.69 12.74 -8.38
N ASP A 101 -37.83 13.69 -9.32
CA ASP A 101 -38.99 14.61 -9.41
C ASP A 101 -38.92 15.52 -10.65
N ASP A 102 -39.80 15.22 -11.61
CA ASP A 102 -40.72 16.08 -12.36
C ASP A 102 -40.32 17.41 -13.06
N SER A 103 -41.07 17.65 -14.16
CA SER A 103 -41.43 18.92 -14.80
C SER A 103 -40.58 19.47 -15.95
N GLY A 104 -41.09 19.33 -17.19
CA GLY A 104 -40.47 19.95 -18.37
C GLY A 104 -41.19 19.91 -19.73
N SER A 105 -42.52 19.76 -19.79
CA SER A 105 -43.43 20.21 -20.87
C SER A 105 -43.17 19.77 -22.33
N GLU A 106 -44.01 18.85 -22.81
CA GLU A 106 -44.35 18.65 -24.22
C GLU A 106 -45.22 19.81 -24.76
N VAL A 107 -44.72 20.62 -25.70
CA VAL A 107 -45.53 21.33 -26.73
C VAL A 107 -44.60 21.92 -27.80
N SER A 108 -44.58 21.32 -29.00
CA SER A 108 -44.10 22.00 -30.21
C SER A 108 -45.34 22.45 -30.98
N LEU A 109 -45.67 23.74 -30.93
CA LEU A 109 -46.67 24.34 -31.80
C LEU A 109 -46.01 24.63 -33.15
N ASP A 110 -46.41 23.87 -34.16
CA ASP A 110 -46.08 24.10 -35.57
C ASP A 110 -46.96 25.26 -36.07
N ASP A 111 -46.34 26.42 -36.31
CA ASP A 111 -46.97 27.60 -36.92
C ASP A 111 -46.66 27.55 -38.43
N ASP A 112 -47.52 26.86 -39.18
CA ASP A 112 -47.47 26.83 -40.65
C ASP A 112 -48.46 27.87 -41.22
N TYR A 113 -47.94 28.71 -42.12
CA TYR A 113 -48.51 29.94 -42.66
C TYR A 113 -49.62 29.73 -43.71
#